data_AF-A0A3D3JWV1-F1
#
_entry.id   AF-A0A3D3JWV1-F1
#
_cell.length_a   1.000
_cell.length_b   1.000
_cell.length_c   1.000
_cell.angle_alpha   90.00
_cell.angle_beta   90.00
_cell.angle_gamma   90.00
#
_symmetry.space_group_name_H-M   'P 1'
#
loop_
_entity.id
_entity.type
_entity.pdbx_description
1 polymer ?
#
loop_
_entity_poly.entity_id
_entity_poly.type
_entity_poly.pdbx_seq_one_letter_code
_entity_poly.pdbx_strand_id
1 'polypeptide(L)'
;AHCHRVAEEIPIVGFYLQPAAGGRLLGYEFWRRFAEIDNVIAIKMAPFNRYQTLDVIRGVCEAGRDDIALYTGNDDNIIIDLLTTYRIATTSGTVERQIVGGLLGHWAVWTQPVVEQFEEIRAARESNAAIDPKWLVLANQVTDANAVLFDAANNFRGCLSGINEVLRRQGLVQTAACLSEDEQLSPGQAEEIDRIYRSYPHLTDDDFVRANLDDWLAG
;
A
#
# COMPACT_ATOMS: atom_id res chain seq x y z
N ALA A 1 -7.40 -3.39 25.82
CA ALA A 1 -8.82 -3.19 26.19
C ALA A 1 -9.69 -2.98 24.95
N HIS A 2 -9.53 -1.90 24.19
CA HIS A 2 -10.36 -1.66 22.99
C HIS A 2 -10.28 -2.79 21.96
N CYS A 3 -9.07 -3.16 21.50
CA CYS A 3 -8.91 -4.17 20.45
C CYS A 3 -9.40 -5.57 20.88
N HIS A 4 -9.15 -5.99 22.14
CA HIS A 4 -9.71 -7.25 22.67
C HIS A 4 -11.23 -7.30 22.60
N ARG A 5 -11.93 -6.23 23.01
CA ARG A 5 -13.41 -6.20 22.95
C ARG A 5 -13.94 -6.28 21.53
N VAL A 6 -13.25 -5.71 20.54
CA VAL A 6 -13.66 -5.84 19.14
C VAL A 6 -13.38 -7.26 18.63
N ALA A 7 -12.25 -7.84 19.03
CA ALA A 7 -11.83 -9.19 18.67
C ALA A 7 -12.75 -10.29 19.24
N GLU A 8 -13.51 -10.01 20.30
CA GLU A 8 -14.55 -10.89 20.85
C GLU A 8 -15.74 -11.06 19.86
N GLU A 9 -15.97 -10.08 18.98
CA GLU A 9 -17.12 -10.05 18.08
C GLU A 9 -16.75 -10.44 16.64
N ILE A 10 -15.60 -9.94 16.13
CA ILE A 10 -15.16 -10.15 14.74
C ILE A 10 -13.63 -10.28 14.64
N PRO A 11 -13.10 -10.93 13.58
CA PRO A 11 -11.67 -10.85 13.25
C PRO A 11 -11.24 -9.41 13.00
N ILE A 12 -10.02 -9.07 13.44
CA ILE A 12 -9.50 -7.70 13.32
C ILE A 12 -8.25 -7.63 12.45
N VAL A 13 -8.18 -6.54 11.68
CA VAL A 13 -7.00 -6.12 10.92
C VAL A 13 -6.41 -4.90 11.62
N GLY A 14 -5.16 -4.98 12.05
CA GLY A 14 -4.43 -3.83 12.57
C GLY A 14 -4.18 -2.83 11.46
N PHE A 15 -4.37 -1.53 11.72
CA PHE A 15 -4.09 -0.49 10.75
C PHE A 15 -3.16 0.56 11.35
N TYR A 16 -1.89 0.54 10.93
CA TYR A 16 -0.91 1.54 11.33
C TYR A 16 -0.92 2.68 10.33
N LEU A 17 -1.72 3.71 10.59
CA LEU A 17 -1.73 4.92 9.78
C LEU A 17 -0.79 5.98 10.38
N GLN A 18 -0.03 6.67 9.54
CA GLN A 18 0.80 7.80 9.95
C GLN A 18 -0.03 9.00 10.45
N PRO A 19 0.52 9.85 11.35
CA PRO A 19 -0.22 11.00 11.89
C PRO A 19 -0.69 12.03 10.86
N ALA A 20 0.07 12.24 9.78
CA ALA A 20 -0.29 13.17 8.71
C ALA A 20 -1.64 12.84 8.05
N ALA A 21 -2.03 11.55 8.06
CA ALA A 21 -3.30 11.07 7.55
C ALA A 21 -4.32 10.76 8.67
N GLY A 22 -4.14 11.31 9.88
CA GLY A 22 -5.05 11.14 11.01
C GLY A 22 -4.78 9.91 11.89
N GLY A 23 -3.68 9.20 11.64
CA GLY A 23 -3.26 8.05 12.43
C GLY A 23 -2.55 8.41 13.74
N ARG A 24 -1.94 7.41 14.38
CA ARG A 24 -1.25 7.56 15.68
C ARG A 24 0.04 6.77 15.68
N LEU A 25 1.06 7.29 16.37
CA LEU A 25 2.30 6.56 16.59
C LEU A 25 2.06 5.42 17.56
N LEU A 26 2.41 4.20 17.13
CA LEU A 26 2.25 2.96 17.87
C LEU A 26 3.60 2.24 17.84
N GLY A 27 4.24 2.16 19.01
CA GLY A 27 5.58 1.57 19.13
C GLY A 27 5.57 0.04 19.21
N TYR A 28 6.76 -0.55 19.20
CA TYR A 28 7.00 -1.99 19.30
C TYR A 28 6.14 -2.73 20.35
N GLU A 29 6.10 -2.27 21.61
CA GLU A 29 5.35 -2.96 22.68
C GLU A 29 3.84 -2.99 22.43
N PHE A 30 3.30 -1.99 21.72
CA PHE A 30 1.90 -2.03 21.30
C PHE A 30 1.69 -3.16 20.30
N TRP A 31 2.52 -3.24 19.25
CA TRP A 31 2.37 -4.23 18.18
C TRP A 31 2.58 -5.66 18.65
N ARG A 32 3.54 -5.89 19.56
CA ARG A 32 3.73 -7.20 20.20
C ARG A 32 2.46 -7.66 20.92
N ARG A 33 1.92 -6.80 21.79
CA ARG A 33 0.69 -7.09 22.54
C ARG A 33 -0.56 -7.16 21.66
N PHE A 34 -0.59 -6.39 20.56
CA PHE A 34 -1.67 -6.47 19.60
C PHE A 34 -1.66 -7.82 18.87
N ALA A 35 -0.49 -8.32 18.46
CA ALA A 35 -0.34 -9.62 17.83
C ALA A 35 -0.71 -10.78 18.75
N GLU A 36 -0.55 -10.65 20.07
CA GLU A 36 -0.99 -11.65 21.05
C GLU A 36 -2.53 -11.82 21.12
N ILE A 37 -3.32 -10.98 20.43
CA ILE A 37 -4.77 -11.16 20.33
C ILE A 37 -5.07 -12.26 19.31
N ASP A 38 -5.70 -13.35 19.74
CA ASP A 38 -5.97 -14.53 18.90
C ASP A 38 -6.66 -14.17 17.57
N ASN A 39 -7.70 -13.33 17.62
CA ASN A 39 -8.52 -12.98 16.46
C ASN A 39 -7.94 -11.86 15.57
N VAL A 40 -6.66 -11.50 15.75
CA VAL A 40 -5.93 -10.67 14.78
C VAL A 40 -5.52 -11.55 13.61
N ILE A 41 -5.93 -11.17 12.41
CA ILE A 41 -5.66 -11.94 11.19
C ILE A 41 -4.69 -11.24 10.23
N ALA A 42 -4.55 -9.91 10.34
CA ALA A 42 -3.66 -9.14 9.49
C ALA A 42 -3.25 -7.80 10.10
N ILE A 43 -2.21 -7.19 9.54
CA ILE A 43 -1.81 -5.81 9.82
C ILE A 43 -1.48 -5.09 8.50
N LYS A 44 -2.19 -3.98 8.25
CA LYS A 44 -1.84 -2.99 7.23
C LYS A 44 -0.88 -1.97 7.82
N MET A 45 0.31 -1.85 7.24
CA MET A 45 1.37 -0.96 7.70
C MET A 45 1.51 0.24 6.76
N ALA A 46 0.98 1.40 7.16
CA ALA A 46 1.14 2.69 6.48
C ALA A 46 1.81 3.76 7.37
N PRO A 47 2.92 3.47 8.07
CA PRO A 47 3.61 4.47 8.88
C PRO A 47 4.47 5.45 8.08
N PHE A 48 4.79 5.16 6.81
CA PHE A 48 5.71 5.96 5.98
C PHE A 48 7.06 6.20 6.68
N ASN A 49 7.46 5.19 7.46
CA ASN A 49 8.65 5.22 8.30
C ASN A 49 9.15 3.80 8.51
N ARG A 50 10.38 3.55 8.07
CA ARG A 50 10.98 2.20 8.09
C ARG A 50 11.25 1.69 9.50
N TYR A 51 11.62 2.57 10.43
CA TYR A 51 11.80 2.20 11.83
C TYR A 51 10.47 1.75 12.46
N GLN A 52 9.39 2.45 12.17
CA GLN A 52 8.05 2.09 12.65
C GLN A 52 7.51 0.82 11.97
N THR A 53 7.84 0.60 10.69
CA THR A 53 7.51 -0.67 10.00
C THR A 53 8.24 -1.84 10.68
N LEU A 54 9.51 -1.65 11.04
CA LEU A 54 10.28 -2.65 11.80
C LEU A 54 9.71 -2.91 13.19
N ASP A 55 9.17 -1.89 13.88
CA ASP A 55 8.50 -2.09 15.18
C ASP A 55 7.31 -3.04 15.07
N VAL A 56 6.50 -2.93 14.01
CA VAL A 56 5.38 -3.88 13.76
C VAL A 56 5.90 -5.29 13.54
N ILE A 57 6.83 -5.44 12.59
CA ILE A 57 7.34 -6.75 12.16
C ILE A 57 8.02 -7.45 13.33
N ARG A 58 8.86 -6.74 14.08
CA ARG A 58 9.51 -7.27 15.28
C ARG A 58 8.47 -7.66 16.33
N GLY A 59 7.43 -6.85 16.54
CA GLY A 59 6.36 -7.16 17.50
C GLY A 59 5.63 -8.45 17.14
N VAL A 60 5.28 -8.64 15.87
CA VAL A 60 4.63 -9.86 15.37
C VAL A 60 5.56 -11.08 15.49
N CYS A 61 6.84 -10.93 15.11
CA CYS A 61 7.83 -12.00 15.25
C CYS A 61 8.00 -12.43 16.72
N GLU A 62 8.11 -11.47 17.64
CA GLU A 62 8.31 -11.79 19.07
C GLU A 62 7.05 -12.41 19.70
N ALA A 63 5.86 -12.08 19.21
CA ALA A 63 4.61 -12.72 19.62
C ALA A 63 4.49 -14.17 19.11
N GLY A 64 5.38 -14.63 18.23
CA GLY A 64 5.37 -15.99 17.67
C GLY A 64 4.18 -16.26 16.75
N ARG A 65 3.57 -15.22 16.17
CA ARG A 65 2.38 -15.31 15.31
C ARG A 65 2.74 -15.29 13.84
N ASP A 66 2.91 -16.47 13.25
CA ASP A 66 3.21 -16.64 11.83
C ASP A 66 1.98 -16.57 10.92
N ASP A 67 0.78 -16.69 11.49
CA ASP A 67 -0.52 -16.68 10.82
C ASP A 67 -1.05 -15.28 10.48
N ILE A 68 -0.50 -14.21 11.08
CA ILE A 68 -0.95 -12.82 10.84
C ILE A 68 -0.42 -12.31 9.49
N ALA A 69 -1.28 -12.05 8.52
CA ALA A 69 -0.86 -11.50 7.23
C ALA A 69 -0.35 -10.04 7.34
N LEU A 70 0.81 -9.74 6.76
CA LEU A 70 1.38 -8.39 6.75
C LEU A 70 1.16 -7.74 5.38
N TYR A 71 0.48 -6.60 5.35
CA TYR A 71 0.21 -5.82 4.15
C TYR A 71 0.93 -4.48 4.20
N THR A 72 1.60 -4.10 3.10
CA THR A 72 2.11 -2.74 2.99
C THR A 72 0.98 -1.78 2.64
N GLY A 73 0.97 -0.65 3.34
CA GLY A 73 0.25 0.57 2.99
C GLY A 73 1.23 1.75 2.86
N ASN A 74 2.52 1.48 2.68
CA ASN A 74 3.55 2.49 2.44
C ASN A 74 3.62 2.74 0.94
N ASP A 75 2.83 3.70 0.46
CA ASP A 75 2.76 4.06 -0.96
C ASP A 75 4.14 4.50 -1.53
N ASP A 76 5.07 4.89 -0.66
CA ASP A 76 6.44 5.29 -0.99
C ASP A 76 7.45 4.13 -1.10
N ASN A 77 7.09 2.89 -0.75
CA ASN A 77 8.05 1.77 -0.64
C ASN A 77 7.49 0.40 -1.10
N ILE A 78 6.39 0.38 -1.88
CA ILE A 78 5.62 -0.82 -2.24
C ILE A 78 6.52 -1.96 -2.77
N ILE A 79 7.30 -1.68 -3.81
CA ILE A 79 8.10 -2.71 -4.52
C ILE A 79 9.13 -3.34 -3.58
N ILE A 80 9.82 -2.53 -2.77
CA ILE A 80 10.84 -3.00 -1.83
C ILE A 80 10.20 -3.81 -0.70
N ASP A 81 9.05 -3.37 -0.20
CA ASP A 81 8.30 -4.07 0.85
C ASP A 81 7.89 -5.49 0.41
N LEU A 82 7.42 -5.64 -0.83
CA LEU A 82 6.98 -6.93 -1.38
C LEU A 82 8.15 -7.87 -1.71
N LEU A 83 9.27 -7.32 -2.16
CA LEU A 83 10.45 -8.09 -2.56
C LEU A 83 11.28 -8.60 -1.38
N THR A 84 11.28 -7.86 -0.26
CA THR A 84 12.19 -8.11 0.86
C THR A 84 11.65 -9.16 1.83
N THR A 85 12.55 -10.03 2.31
CA THR A 85 12.30 -10.90 3.48
C THR A 85 12.94 -10.31 4.72
N TYR A 86 12.16 -10.17 5.78
CA TYR A 86 12.64 -9.74 7.10
C TYR A 86 13.15 -10.96 7.87
N ARG A 87 14.41 -10.92 8.31
CA ARG A 87 14.98 -11.91 9.23
C ARG A 87 15.19 -11.27 10.59
N ILE A 88 14.36 -11.64 11.55
CA ILE A 88 14.34 -11.03 12.88
C ILE A 88 14.81 -12.04 13.91
N ALA A 89 15.82 -11.68 14.71
CA ALA A 89 16.19 -12.44 15.89
C ALA A 89 15.18 -12.18 17.01
N THR A 90 14.57 -13.25 17.53
CA THR A 90 13.63 -13.24 18.65
C THR A 90 14.19 -14.08 19.81
N THR A 91 13.54 -14.05 20.97
CA THR A 91 13.88 -14.96 22.08
C THR A 91 13.73 -16.46 21.72
N SER A 92 12.89 -16.78 20.73
CA SER A 92 12.65 -18.15 20.25
C SER A 92 13.56 -18.58 19.09
N GLY A 93 14.42 -17.67 18.59
CA GLY A 93 15.30 -17.89 17.44
C GLY A 93 15.07 -16.88 16.32
N THR A 94 15.68 -17.13 15.15
CA THR A 94 15.49 -16.28 13.97
C THR A 94 14.19 -16.63 13.25
N VAL A 95 13.32 -15.64 13.09
CA VAL A 95 12.04 -15.74 12.38
C VAL A 95 12.14 -14.99 11.07
N GLU A 96 11.70 -15.62 9.98
CA GLU A 96 11.54 -14.96 8.69
C GLU A 96 10.09 -14.50 8.49
N ARG A 97 9.90 -13.26 8.02
CA ARG A 97 8.59 -12.70 7.69
C ARG A 97 8.65 -11.99 6.36
N GLN A 98 7.51 -12.00 5.67
CA GLN A 98 7.33 -11.31 4.40
C GLN A 98 6.06 -10.46 4.47
N ILE A 99 6.07 -9.37 3.71
CA ILE A 99 4.85 -8.65 3.38
C ILE A 99 4.23 -9.40 2.20
N VAL A 100 2.97 -9.81 2.37
CA VAL A 100 2.29 -10.76 1.46
C VAL A 100 1.43 -10.06 0.41
N GLY A 101 1.25 -8.75 0.52
CA GLY A 101 0.47 -7.94 -0.41
C GLY A 101 0.41 -6.48 -0.01
N GLY A 102 -0.42 -5.73 -0.73
CA GLY A 102 -0.67 -4.31 -0.47
C GLY A 102 -2.15 -4.02 -0.23
N LEU A 103 -2.41 -3.00 0.58
CA LEU A 103 -3.73 -2.40 0.76
C LEU A 103 -3.57 -0.89 0.55
N LEU A 104 -3.57 -0.45 -0.72
CA LEU A 104 -3.05 0.86 -1.13
C LEU A 104 -4.10 1.63 -1.94
N GLY A 105 -4.10 2.96 -1.84
CA GLY A 105 -5.04 3.78 -2.60
C GLY A 105 -4.72 3.78 -4.10
N HIS A 106 -3.44 3.76 -4.46
CA HIS A 106 -2.95 3.71 -5.83
C HIS A 106 -3.48 2.47 -6.57
N TRP A 107 -3.65 1.33 -5.89
CA TRP A 107 -4.12 0.09 -6.51
C TRP A 107 -5.59 0.12 -6.96
N ALA A 108 -6.33 1.18 -6.63
CA ALA A 108 -7.66 1.44 -7.18
C ALA A 108 -7.64 1.91 -8.64
N VAL A 109 -6.47 2.33 -9.14
CA VAL A 109 -6.22 2.71 -10.53
C VAL A 109 -4.99 1.95 -11.02
N TRP A 110 -4.83 1.85 -12.34
CA TRP A 110 -3.68 1.15 -12.92
C TRP A 110 -3.53 -0.29 -12.37
N THR A 111 -4.67 -0.94 -12.14
CA THR A 111 -4.75 -2.20 -11.41
C THR A 111 -4.13 -3.35 -12.21
N GLN A 112 -4.25 -3.36 -13.53
CA GLN A 112 -3.66 -4.43 -14.35
C GLN A 112 -2.13 -4.52 -14.16
N PRO A 113 -1.33 -3.45 -14.40
CA PRO A 113 0.12 -3.51 -14.21
C PRO A 113 0.49 -3.75 -12.74
N VAL A 114 -0.32 -3.28 -11.77
CA VAL A 114 -0.12 -3.63 -10.36
C VAL A 114 -0.18 -5.14 -10.12
N VAL A 115 -1.19 -5.83 -10.67
CA VAL A 115 -1.34 -7.29 -10.54
C VAL A 115 -0.18 -8.01 -11.23
N GLU A 116 0.17 -7.61 -12.45
CA GLU A 116 1.30 -8.19 -13.19
C GLU A 116 2.62 -8.04 -12.43
N GLN A 117 2.89 -6.83 -11.90
CA GLN A 117 4.07 -6.56 -11.08
C GLN A 117 4.09 -7.37 -9.79
N PHE A 118 2.94 -7.51 -9.11
CA PHE A 118 2.85 -8.30 -7.87
C PHE A 118 3.21 -9.77 -8.13
N GLU A 119 2.68 -10.36 -9.19
CA GLU A 119 3.00 -11.75 -9.57
C GLU A 119 4.47 -11.91 -9.97
N GLU A 120 5.04 -10.97 -10.74
CA GLU A 120 6.47 -11.02 -11.08
C GLU A 120 7.37 -10.89 -9.84
N ILE A 121 7.05 -10.00 -8.90
CA ILE A 121 7.80 -9.80 -7.65
C ILE A 121 7.74 -11.07 -6.81
N ARG A 122 6.56 -11.68 -6.71
CA ARG A 122 6.37 -12.95 -5.99
C ARG A 122 7.21 -14.05 -6.61
N ALA A 123 7.15 -14.22 -7.93
CA ALA A 123 7.95 -15.21 -8.65
C ALA A 123 9.46 -14.97 -8.48
N ALA A 124 9.90 -13.71 -8.57
CA ALA A 124 11.30 -13.34 -8.36
C ALA A 124 11.77 -13.70 -6.95
N ARG A 125 10.96 -13.39 -5.93
CA ARG A 125 11.24 -13.70 -4.52
C ARG A 125 11.31 -15.21 -4.26
N GLU A 126 10.42 -15.99 -4.86
CA GLU A 126 10.34 -17.46 -4.68
C GLU A 126 11.43 -18.22 -5.46
N SER A 127 12.01 -17.61 -6.50
CA SER A 127 12.99 -18.25 -7.38
C SER A 127 14.36 -18.55 -6.74
N ASN A 128 14.68 -17.95 -5.59
CA ASN A 128 16.02 -17.95 -4.97
C ASN A 128 17.16 -17.44 -5.89
N ALA A 129 16.82 -16.79 -7.01
CA ALA A 129 17.79 -16.20 -7.92
C ALA A 129 18.31 -14.85 -7.40
N ALA A 130 19.37 -14.34 -8.04
CA ALA A 130 19.81 -12.97 -7.81
C ALA A 130 18.70 -11.98 -8.19
N ILE A 131 18.47 -10.99 -7.32
CA ILE A 131 17.48 -9.94 -7.56
C ILE A 131 17.98 -9.02 -8.68
N ASP A 132 17.14 -8.87 -9.71
CA ASP A 132 17.40 -7.97 -10.83
C ASP A 132 17.33 -6.51 -10.37
N PRO A 133 18.36 -5.67 -10.64
CA PRO A 133 18.33 -4.24 -10.35
C PRO A 133 17.13 -3.48 -10.93
N LYS A 134 16.43 -4.03 -11.94
CA LYS A 134 15.18 -3.45 -12.48
C LYS A 134 14.17 -3.13 -11.39
N TRP A 135 14.12 -3.92 -10.31
CA TRP A 135 13.18 -3.72 -9.20
C TRP A 135 13.44 -2.43 -8.45
N LEU A 136 14.71 -2.02 -8.31
CA LEU A 136 15.06 -0.75 -7.66
C LEU A 136 14.70 0.44 -8.55
N VAL A 137 14.80 0.28 -9.87
CA VAL A 137 14.33 1.30 -10.82
C VAL A 137 12.81 1.44 -10.76
N LEU A 138 12.09 0.31 -10.83
CA LEU A 138 10.64 0.28 -10.72
C LEU A 138 10.15 0.87 -9.40
N ALA A 139 10.82 0.57 -8.28
CA ALA A 139 10.50 1.15 -6.98
C ALA A 139 10.47 2.68 -7.03
N ASN A 140 11.50 3.31 -7.60
CA ASN A 140 11.56 4.77 -7.70
C ASN A 140 10.48 5.35 -8.62
N GLN A 141 10.16 4.67 -9.72
CA GLN A 141 9.11 5.11 -10.66
C GLN A 141 7.72 5.03 -10.02
N VAL A 142 7.45 3.93 -9.30
CA VAL A 142 6.20 3.76 -8.56
C VAL A 142 6.10 4.81 -7.45
N THR A 143 7.17 5.08 -6.70
CA THR A 143 7.18 6.15 -5.68
C THR A 143 6.91 7.53 -6.28
N ASP A 144 7.49 7.88 -7.44
CA ASP A 144 7.20 9.15 -8.13
C ASP A 144 5.73 9.23 -8.58
N ALA A 145 5.18 8.15 -9.15
CA ALA A 145 3.78 8.08 -9.53
C ALA A 145 2.84 8.25 -8.32
N ASN A 146 3.17 7.61 -7.19
CA ASN A 146 2.40 7.72 -5.95
C ASN A 146 2.51 9.12 -5.33
N ALA A 147 3.67 9.77 -5.41
CA ALA A 147 3.85 11.14 -4.94
C ALA A 147 2.94 12.13 -5.67
N VAL A 148 2.70 11.92 -6.97
CA VAL A 148 1.78 12.73 -7.78
C VAL A 148 0.32 12.39 -7.51
N LEU A 149 -0.03 11.10 -7.54
CA LEU A 149 -1.40 10.65 -7.25
C LEU A 149 -1.89 11.14 -5.89
N PHE A 150 -1.03 11.01 -4.88
CA PHE A 150 -1.37 11.38 -3.51
C PHE A 150 -1.01 12.81 -3.14
N ASP A 151 -0.57 13.63 -4.09
CA ASP A 151 -0.31 15.05 -3.87
C ASP A 151 0.71 15.32 -2.75
N ALA A 152 1.79 14.55 -2.70
CA ALA A 152 2.81 14.65 -1.66
C ALA A 152 3.43 16.06 -1.59
N ALA A 153 3.56 16.73 -2.74
CA ALA A 153 4.07 18.10 -2.83
C ALA A 153 3.20 19.14 -2.09
N ASN A 154 1.90 18.87 -1.90
CA ASN A 154 0.97 19.73 -1.19
C ASN A 154 0.45 19.10 0.12
N ASN A 155 1.28 18.26 0.76
CA ASN A 155 0.95 17.57 2.01
C ASN A 155 -0.34 16.73 1.93
N PHE A 156 -0.53 16.01 0.81
CA PHE A 156 -1.62 15.06 0.62
C PHE A 156 -3.02 15.68 0.56
N ARG A 157 -3.14 16.97 0.25
CA ARG A 157 -4.42 17.67 0.15
C ARG A 157 -5.30 17.15 -1.00
N GLY A 158 -4.67 16.76 -2.12
CA GLY A 158 -5.34 16.19 -3.29
C GLY A 158 -5.23 14.67 -3.37
N CYS A 159 -5.13 13.98 -2.23
CA CYS A 159 -4.87 12.55 -2.14
C CYS A 159 -5.98 11.70 -2.77
N LEU A 160 -7.23 11.95 -2.39
CA LEU A 160 -8.39 11.21 -2.92
C LEU A 160 -8.80 11.75 -4.29
N SER A 161 -8.74 13.07 -4.46
CA SER A 161 -9.10 13.71 -5.73
C SER A 161 -8.14 13.33 -6.87
N GLY A 162 -6.86 13.07 -6.59
CA GLY A 162 -5.90 12.55 -7.56
C GLY A 162 -6.25 11.16 -8.08
N ILE A 163 -6.67 10.25 -7.19
CA ILE A 163 -7.18 8.93 -7.58
C ILE A 163 -8.48 9.07 -8.39
N ASN A 164 -9.43 9.88 -7.91
CA ASN A 164 -10.68 10.10 -8.63
C ASN A 164 -10.46 10.75 -10.00
N GLU A 165 -9.45 11.59 -10.16
CA GLU A 165 -9.11 12.20 -11.45
C GLU A 165 -8.65 11.13 -12.46
N VAL A 166 -7.85 10.14 -12.03
CA VAL A 166 -7.49 9.01 -12.89
C VAL A 166 -8.71 8.16 -13.22
N LEU A 167 -9.53 7.80 -12.22
CA LEU A 167 -10.78 7.06 -12.47
C LEU A 167 -11.72 7.80 -13.44
N ARG A 168 -11.77 9.14 -13.34
CA ARG A 168 -12.58 9.99 -14.23
C ARG A 168 -12.03 9.97 -15.65
N ARG A 169 -10.71 10.02 -15.82
CA ARG A 169 -10.05 9.89 -17.15
C ARG A 169 -10.31 8.52 -17.78
N GLN A 170 -10.33 7.47 -16.95
CA GLN A 170 -10.64 6.10 -17.35
C GLN A 170 -12.14 5.86 -17.64
N GLY A 171 -13.01 6.82 -17.28
CA GLY A 171 -14.46 6.72 -17.49
C GLY A 171 -15.21 5.88 -16.45
N LEU A 172 -14.53 5.44 -15.38
CA LEU A 172 -15.13 4.64 -14.30
C LEU A 172 -15.95 5.49 -13.32
N VAL A 173 -15.64 6.78 -13.22
CA VAL A 173 -16.42 7.76 -12.44
C VAL A 173 -16.68 9.02 -13.25
N GLN A 174 -17.74 9.76 -12.91
CA GLN A 174 -18.13 10.96 -13.65
C GLN A 174 -17.34 12.22 -13.26
N THR A 175 -16.77 12.25 -12.05
CA THR A 175 -16.13 13.44 -11.47
C THR A 175 -14.96 13.06 -10.58
N ALA A 176 -13.97 13.96 -10.49
CA ALA A 176 -12.87 13.86 -9.54
C ALA A 176 -13.25 14.35 -8.12
N ALA A 177 -14.44 14.95 -7.96
CA ALA A 177 -14.88 15.58 -6.73
C ALA A 177 -14.99 14.58 -5.57
N CYS A 178 -14.59 15.02 -4.39
CA CYS A 178 -14.72 14.27 -3.14
C CYS A 178 -15.90 14.81 -2.31
N LEU A 179 -16.29 14.05 -1.28
CA LEU A 179 -17.37 14.47 -0.37
C LEU A 179 -16.99 15.69 0.49
N SER A 180 -15.71 15.81 0.84
CA SER A 180 -15.18 16.98 1.54
C SER A 180 -14.82 18.07 0.53
N GLU A 181 -15.24 19.31 0.80
CA GLU A 181 -14.86 20.47 -0.01
C GLU A 181 -13.37 20.81 0.12
N ASP A 182 -12.71 20.38 1.19
CA ASP A 182 -11.27 20.60 1.39
C ASP A 182 -10.40 19.63 0.58
N GLU A 183 -11.00 18.55 0.08
CA GLU A 183 -10.33 17.52 -0.72
C GLU A 183 -10.56 17.81 -2.20
N GLN A 184 -9.60 18.52 -2.79
CA GLN A 184 -9.62 18.93 -4.18
C GLN A 184 -8.27 18.74 -4.83
N LEU A 185 -8.28 18.59 -6.15
CA LEU A 185 -7.07 18.48 -6.94
C LEU A 185 -6.25 19.76 -6.77
N SER A 186 -5.01 19.63 -6.32
CA SER A 186 -4.14 20.79 -6.10
C SER A 186 -3.76 21.45 -7.43
N PRO A 187 -3.50 22.77 -7.45
CA PRO A 187 -2.99 23.44 -8.65
C PRO A 187 -1.72 22.74 -9.18
N GLY A 188 -1.72 22.33 -10.45
CA GLY A 188 -0.61 21.63 -11.09
C GLY A 188 -0.65 20.10 -10.96
N GLN A 189 -1.51 19.53 -10.12
CA GLN A 189 -1.53 18.08 -9.90
C GLN A 189 -2.04 17.32 -11.14
N ALA A 190 -3.03 17.86 -11.87
CA ALA A 190 -3.51 17.25 -13.11
C ALA A 190 -2.40 17.14 -14.18
N GLU A 191 -1.59 18.20 -14.29
CA GLU A 191 -0.46 18.30 -15.21
C GLU A 191 0.68 17.37 -14.81
N GLU A 192 0.91 17.19 -13.51
CA GLU A 192 1.86 16.20 -13.00
C GLU A 192 1.35 14.77 -13.24
N ILE A 193 0.04 14.51 -13.15
CA ILE A 193 -0.53 13.22 -13.56
C ILE A 193 -0.24 13.00 -15.06
N ASP A 194 -0.42 14.01 -15.91
CA ASP A 194 -0.06 13.89 -17.34
C ASP A 194 1.44 13.59 -17.55
N ARG A 195 2.31 14.11 -16.67
CA ARG A 195 3.74 13.78 -16.69
C ARG A 195 3.96 12.30 -16.39
N ILE A 196 3.26 11.72 -15.41
CA ILE A 196 3.37 10.28 -15.10
C ILE A 196 2.96 9.43 -16.31
N TYR A 197 1.85 9.74 -16.98
CA TYR A 197 1.45 9.05 -18.22
C TYR A 197 2.53 9.07 -19.31
N ARG A 198 3.25 10.20 -19.45
CA ARG A 198 4.34 10.32 -20.44
C ARG A 198 5.63 9.63 -20.00
N SER A 199 5.97 9.71 -18.72
CA SER A 199 7.24 9.23 -18.17
C SER A 199 7.22 7.71 -17.97
N TYR A 200 6.10 7.15 -17.52
CA TYR A 200 5.97 5.76 -17.11
C TYR A 200 4.71 5.09 -17.71
N PRO A 201 4.58 5.03 -19.04
CA PRO A 201 3.38 4.45 -19.67
C PRO A 201 3.13 3.00 -19.28
N HIS A 202 4.18 2.24 -18.92
CA HIS A 202 4.11 0.86 -18.44
C HIS A 202 3.50 0.72 -17.03
N LEU A 203 3.25 1.82 -16.32
CA LEU A 203 2.57 1.82 -15.03
C LEU A 203 1.07 2.09 -15.14
N THR A 204 0.52 2.26 -16.35
CA THR A 204 -0.88 2.66 -16.56
C THR A 204 -1.63 1.64 -17.43
N ASP A 205 -2.95 1.58 -17.31
CA ASP A 205 -3.80 0.58 -17.99
C ASP A 205 -5.04 1.17 -18.67
N ASP A 206 -5.03 2.47 -18.98
CA ASP A 206 -6.19 3.17 -19.53
C ASP A 206 -6.74 2.56 -20.82
N ASP A 207 -5.88 1.99 -21.67
CA ASP A 207 -6.32 1.29 -22.88
C ASP A 207 -7.01 -0.04 -22.56
N PHE A 208 -6.53 -0.78 -21.55
CA PHE A 208 -7.19 -1.99 -21.06
C PHE A 208 -8.55 -1.65 -20.43
N VAL A 209 -8.60 -0.62 -19.59
CA VAL A 209 -9.86 -0.17 -18.98
C VAL A 209 -10.85 0.25 -20.07
N ARG A 210 -10.43 1.08 -21.03
CA ARG A 210 -11.29 1.54 -22.13
C ARG A 210 -11.84 0.38 -22.97
N ALA A 211 -11.05 -0.66 -23.20
CA ALA A 211 -11.48 -1.82 -24.00
C ALA A 211 -12.56 -2.67 -23.31
N ASN A 212 -12.71 -2.59 -21.99
CA ASN A 212 -13.64 -3.41 -21.21
C ASN A 212 -14.76 -2.57 -20.52
N LEU A 213 -14.69 -1.24 -20.62
CA LEU A 213 -15.55 -0.32 -19.86
C LEU A 213 -17.05 -0.55 -20.11
N ASP A 214 -17.45 -0.69 -21.37
CA ASP A 214 -18.85 -0.87 -21.76
C ASP A 214 -19.43 -2.16 -21.14
N ASP A 215 -18.66 -3.25 -21.15
CA ASP A 215 -19.07 -4.54 -20.58
C ASP A 215 -19.19 -4.45 -19.05
N TRP A 216 -18.27 -3.79 -18.36
CA TRP A 216 -18.30 -3.64 -16.90
C TRP A 216 -19.46 -2.76 -16.41
N LEU A 217 -19.84 -1.74 -17.20
CA LEU A 217 -20.93 -0.84 -16.84
C LEU A 217 -22.31 -1.36 -17.27
N ALA A 218 -22.38 -2.45 -18.05
CA ALA A 218 -23.64 -3.03 -18.52
C ALA A 218 -24.43 -3.79 -17.44
N GLY A 219 -23.78 -4.20 -16.33
CA GLY A 219 -24.41 -4.89 -15.19
C GLY A 219 -24.47 -6.40 -15.31
#